data_AF-A0A327K5I6-F1
#
_entry.id   AF-A0A327K5I6-F1
#
_cell.length_a   1.000
_cell.length_b   1.000
_cell.length_c   1.000
_cell.angle_alpha   90.00
_cell.angle_beta   90.00
_cell.angle_gamma   90.00
#
_symmetry.space_group_name_H-M   'P 1'
#
loop_
_entity.id
_entity.type
_entity.pdbx_description
1 polymer ?
#
loop_
_entity_poly.entity_id
_entity_poly.type
_entity_poly.pdbx_seq_one_letter_code
_entity_poly.pdbx_strand_id
1 'polypeptide(L)'
;MDWISAVETVIETANQRNPQYVDVIDDIVAGRLHAGAIEAKYGSKDLVVSALSHVTRAVHGIGSGAVRPLADGGWYERDGDRYEVAPGLRDAWWAARNRVSA
;
A
#
# COMPACT_ATOMS: atom_id res chain seq x y z
N MET A 1 -6.26 12.45 -9.34
CA MET A 1 -5.04 11.97 -8.65
C MET A 1 -4.32 11.07 -9.62
N ASP A 2 -3.02 11.29 -9.84
CA ASP A 2 -2.21 10.38 -10.64
C ASP A 2 -1.72 9.24 -9.73
N TRP A 3 -2.46 8.14 -9.75
CA TRP A 3 -2.14 6.96 -8.94
C TRP A 3 -0.82 6.31 -9.39
N ILE A 4 -0.49 6.38 -10.67
CA ILE A 4 0.68 5.69 -11.20
C ILE A 4 1.95 6.39 -10.71
N SER A 5 2.06 7.71 -10.90
CA SER A 5 3.23 8.45 -10.42
C SER A 5 3.37 8.42 -8.88
N ALA A 6 2.26 8.43 -8.15
CA ALA A 6 2.29 8.28 -6.70
C ALA A 6 2.83 6.91 -6.28
N VAL A 7 2.42 5.83 -6.96
CA VAL A 7 2.89 4.47 -6.66
C VAL A 7 4.32 4.22 -7.13
N GLU A 8 4.73 4.75 -8.28
CA GLU A 8 6.14 4.71 -8.71
C GLU A 8 7.05 5.32 -7.63
N THR A 9 6.66 6.49 -7.10
CA THR A 9 7.35 7.13 -5.96
C THR A 9 7.39 6.22 -4.73
N VAL A 10 6.29 5.52 -4.40
CA VAL A 10 6.25 4.56 -3.29
C VAL A 10 7.28 3.46 -3.52
N ILE A 11 7.25 2.80 -4.66
CA ILE A 11 8.10 1.62 -4.94
C ILE A 11 9.58 2.02 -4.89
N GLU A 12 9.94 3.14 -5.50
CA GLU A 12 11.32 3.65 -5.51
C GLU A 12 11.82 3.95 -4.09
N THR A 13 11.04 4.71 -3.32
CA THR A 13 11.45 5.14 -1.98
C THR A 13 11.32 4.03 -0.92
N ALA A 14 10.39 3.08 -1.12
CA ALA A 14 10.26 1.88 -0.29
C ALA A 14 11.46 0.95 -0.47
N ASN A 15 11.89 0.70 -1.71
CA ASN A 15 13.07 -0.13 -2.00
C ASN A 15 14.35 0.43 -1.36
N GLN A 16 14.48 1.76 -1.27
CA GLN A 16 15.62 2.40 -0.61
C GLN A 16 15.57 2.28 0.92
N ARG A 17 14.37 2.20 1.52
CA ARG A 17 14.19 2.27 2.97
C ARG A 17 14.03 0.89 3.61
N ASN A 18 13.16 0.06 3.05
CA ASN A 18 12.99 -1.34 3.40
C ASN A 18 12.27 -2.06 2.25
N PRO A 19 12.96 -2.95 1.50
CA PRO A 19 12.35 -3.71 0.40
C PRO A 19 11.09 -4.48 0.79
N GLN A 20 10.98 -4.91 2.05
CA GLN A 20 9.80 -5.63 2.55
C GLN A 20 8.51 -4.80 2.51
N TYR A 21 8.60 -3.46 2.46
CA TYR A 21 7.41 -2.63 2.30
C TYR A 21 6.71 -2.90 0.97
N VAL A 22 7.46 -3.11 -0.11
CA VAL A 22 6.88 -3.41 -1.41
C VAL A 22 6.18 -4.77 -1.36
N ASP A 23 6.80 -5.78 -0.75
CA ASP A 23 6.21 -7.11 -0.61
C ASP A 23 4.91 -7.07 0.22
N VAL A 24 4.89 -6.32 1.33
CA VAL A 24 3.68 -6.14 2.15
C VAL A 24 2.54 -5.56 1.32
N ILE A 25 2.81 -4.51 0.53
CA ILE A 25 1.78 -3.89 -0.28
C ILE A 25 1.37 -4.80 -1.45
N ASP A 26 2.28 -5.57 -2.05
CA ASP A 26 1.95 -6.59 -3.05
C ASP A 26 0.91 -7.58 -2.51
N ASP A 27 1.11 -8.10 -1.29
CA ASP A 27 0.19 -9.04 -0.65
C ASP A 27 -1.18 -8.41 -0.35
N ILE A 28 -1.18 -7.15 0.13
CA ILE A 28 -2.40 -6.38 0.41
C ILE A 28 -3.19 -6.12 -0.88
N VAL A 29 -2.51 -5.64 -1.93
CA VAL A 29 -3.10 -5.31 -3.23
C VAL A 29 -3.61 -6.57 -3.93
N ALA A 30 -2.92 -7.70 -3.79
CA ALA A 30 -3.37 -9.00 -4.30
C ALA A 30 -4.67 -9.47 -3.64
N GLY A 31 -4.97 -9.03 -2.40
CA GLY A 31 -6.21 -9.32 -1.70
C GLY A 31 -6.42 -10.80 -1.35
N ARG A 32 -5.37 -11.62 -1.38
CA ARG A 32 -5.44 -13.08 -1.17
C ARG A 32 -5.32 -13.49 0.29
N LEU A 33 -4.82 -12.61 1.14
CA LEU A 33 -4.55 -12.87 2.55
C LEU A 33 -5.42 -12.01 3.45
N HIS A 34 -5.79 -12.58 4.60
CA HIS A 34 -6.41 -11.85 5.69
C HIS A 34 -5.38 -10.94 6.38
N ALA A 35 -5.83 -9.84 6.99
CA ALA A 35 -4.97 -8.85 7.63
C ALA A 35 -4.06 -9.50 8.71
N GLY A 36 -4.61 -10.39 9.53
CA GLY A 36 -3.83 -11.14 10.53
C GLY A 36 -2.81 -12.11 9.91
N ALA A 37 -3.10 -12.67 8.73
CA ALA A 37 -2.15 -13.53 8.02
C ALA A 37 -0.99 -12.71 7.42
N ILE A 38 -1.25 -11.48 6.97
CA ILE A 38 -0.21 -10.54 6.51
C ILE A 38 0.67 -10.13 7.70
N GLU A 39 0.06 -9.73 8.82
CA GLU A 39 0.80 -9.40 10.06
C GLU A 39 1.69 -10.58 10.53
N ALA A 40 1.17 -11.81 10.48
CA ALA A 40 1.93 -13.01 10.82
C ALA A 40 3.06 -13.33 9.83
N LYS A 41 2.82 -13.20 8.51
CA LYS A 41 3.82 -13.47 7.46
C LYS A 41 5.03 -12.55 7.58
N TYR A 42 4.80 -11.27 7.86
CA TYR A 42 5.86 -10.27 7.95
C TYR A 42 6.42 -10.08 9.37
N GLY A 43 5.89 -10.81 10.36
CA GLY A 43 6.43 -10.90 11.71
C GLY A 43 6.33 -9.62 12.56
N SER A 44 5.74 -8.55 12.04
CA SER A 44 5.60 -7.28 12.75
C SER A 44 4.43 -6.44 12.22
N LYS A 45 3.50 -6.12 13.11
CA LYS A 45 2.42 -5.17 12.86
C LYS A 45 2.96 -3.78 12.50
N ASP A 46 4.08 -3.37 13.10
CA ASP A 46 4.70 -2.07 12.85
C ASP A 46 5.26 -1.97 11.43
N LEU A 47 5.74 -3.08 10.86
CA LEU A 47 6.18 -3.14 9.47
C LEU A 47 4.99 -2.87 8.53
N VAL A 48 3.86 -3.54 8.78
CA VAL A 48 2.64 -3.38 7.97
C VAL A 48 2.12 -1.95 8.08
N VAL A 49 2.03 -1.40 9.28
CA VAL A 49 1.61 -0.01 9.50
C VAL A 49 2.55 0.98 8.81
N SER A 50 3.87 0.73 8.84
CA SER A 50 4.85 1.58 8.18
C SER A 50 4.72 1.55 6.65
N ALA A 51 4.52 0.37 6.06
CA ALA A 51 4.28 0.21 4.63
C ALA A 51 3.00 0.95 4.20
N LEU A 52 1.89 0.76 4.92
CA LEU A 52 0.62 1.45 4.68
C LEU A 52 0.77 2.99 4.81
N SER A 53 1.51 3.45 5.83
CA SER A 53 1.77 4.88 6.04
C SER A 53 2.56 5.49 4.89
N HIS A 54 3.46 4.72 4.29
CA HIS A 54 4.29 5.17 3.19
C HIS A 54 3.46 5.40 1.92
N VAL A 55 2.60 4.44 1.57
CA VAL A 55 1.62 4.60 0.47
C VAL A 55 0.73 5.81 0.72
N THR A 56 0.20 5.93 1.94
CA THR A 56 -0.69 7.04 2.33
C THR A 56 -0.06 8.41 2.06
N ARG A 57 1.21 8.60 2.45
CA ARG A 57 1.91 9.88 2.26
C ARG A 57 2.21 10.18 0.81
N ALA A 58 2.52 9.17 0.00
CA ALA A 58 2.75 9.36 -1.42
C ALA A 58 1.46 9.73 -2.16
N VAL A 59 0.36 9.07 -1.81
CA VAL A 59 -0.95 9.27 -2.40
C VAL A 59 -1.57 10.61 -1.97
N HIS A 60 -1.59 10.89 -0.66
CA HIS A 60 -2.34 12.02 -0.10
C HIS A 60 -1.44 13.18 0.38
N GLY A 61 -0.13 13.11 0.17
CA GLY A 61 0.83 14.12 0.59
C GLY A 61 1.28 14.03 2.06
N ILE A 62 2.35 14.76 2.36
CA ILE A 62 2.94 14.89 3.71
C ILE A 62 1.99 15.69 4.60
N GLY A 63 1.67 15.17 5.79
CA GLY A 63 0.78 15.84 6.75
C GLY A 63 -0.69 15.39 6.71
N SER A 64 -1.06 14.49 5.81
CA SER A 64 -2.35 13.78 5.84
C SER A 64 -2.37 12.81 7.03
N GLY A 65 -2.70 13.36 8.21
CA GLY A 65 -2.62 12.67 9.50
C GLY A 65 -3.62 11.52 9.70
N ALA A 66 -4.61 11.38 8.81
CA ALA A 66 -5.50 10.24 8.78
C ALA A 66 -5.77 9.82 7.33
N VAL A 67 -5.61 8.52 7.05
CA VAL A 67 -6.13 7.90 5.84
C VAL A 67 -7.64 8.09 5.86
N ARG A 68 -8.21 8.65 4.79
CA ARG A 68 -9.67 8.72 4.66
C ARG A 68 -10.22 7.31 4.48
N PRO A 69 -11.45 7.00 4.95
CA PRO A 69 -12.13 5.77 4.59
C PRO A 69 -12.15 5.57 3.07
N LEU A 70 -12.22 4.31 2.62
CA LEU A 70 -12.23 4.01 1.19
C LEU A 70 -13.39 4.73 0.47
N ALA A 71 -14.56 4.80 1.12
CA ALA A 71 -15.74 5.53 0.64
C ALA A 71 -15.51 7.05 0.46
N ASP A 72 -14.59 7.65 1.21
CA ASP A 72 -14.27 9.08 1.19
C ASP A 72 -13.05 9.42 0.32
N GLY A 73 -12.66 8.49 -0.56
CA GLY A 73 -11.52 8.63 -1.46
C GLY A 73 -10.18 8.28 -0.81
N GLY A 74 -10.19 7.47 0.24
CA GLY A 74 -9.01 6.76 0.73
C GLY A 74 -8.51 5.73 -0.28
N TRP A 75 -7.39 5.09 0.06
CA TRP A 75 -6.80 4.05 -0.79
C TRP A 75 -6.94 2.63 -0.22
N TYR A 76 -7.15 2.51 1.09
CA TYR A 76 -7.49 1.24 1.73
C TYR A 76 -8.43 1.42 2.92
N GLU A 77 -9.14 0.35 3.26
CA GLU A 77 -9.88 0.19 4.51
C GLU A 77 -9.62 -1.23 5.06
N ARG A 78 -9.60 -1.37 6.39
CA ARG A 78 -9.57 -2.69 7.01
C ARG A 78 -10.98 -3.06 7.42
N ASP A 79 -11.63 -3.93 6.65
CA ASP A 79 -12.92 -4.51 7.01
C ASP A 79 -12.69 -5.78 7.84
N GLY A 80 -12.51 -5.59 9.15
CA GLY A 80 -12.26 -6.65 10.13
C GLY A 80 -11.03 -7.51 9.81
N ASP A 81 -11.26 -8.53 8.97
CA ASP A 81 -10.32 -9.58 8.61
C ASP A 81 -9.55 -9.31 7.31
N ARG A 82 -9.90 -8.31 6.50
CA ARG A 82 -9.23 -8.05 5.20
C ARG A 82 -8.89 -6.60 4.97
N TYR A 83 -7.93 -6.38 4.08
CA TYR A 83 -7.69 -5.07 3.48
C TYR A 83 -8.51 -4.96 2.20
N GLU A 84 -9.38 -3.96 2.15
CA GLU A 84 -9.99 -3.50 0.92
C GLU A 84 -9.14 -2.38 0.34
N VAL A 85 -8.91 -2.42 -0.98
CA VAL A 85 -8.01 -1.48 -1.68
C VAL A 85 -8.77 -0.85 -2.82
N ALA A 86 -8.61 0.47 -2.99
CA ALA A 86 -9.18 1.22 -4.09
C ALA A 86 -8.78 0.60 -5.43
N PRO A 87 -9.73 0.26 -6.34
CA PRO A 87 -9.41 -0.35 -7.62
C PRO A 87 -8.36 0.43 -8.41
N GLY A 88 -8.46 1.77 -8.43
CA GLY A 88 -7.49 2.64 -9.10
C GLY A 88 -6.06 2.53 -8.55
N LEU A 89 -5.89 2.34 -7.23
CA LEU A 89 -4.56 2.08 -6.67
C LEU A 89 -4.08 0.67 -6.99
N ARG A 90 -4.95 -0.34 -6.93
CA ARG A 90 -4.58 -1.72 -7.30
C ARG A 90 -4.04 -1.79 -8.72
N ASP A 91 -4.74 -1.18 -9.68
CA ASP A 91 -4.34 -1.19 -11.09
C ASP A 91 -3.04 -0.41 -11.32
N ALA A 92 -2.93 0.77 -10.69
CA ALA A 92 -1.72 1.58 -10.73
C ALA A 92 -0.51 0.87 -10.11
N TRP A 93 -0.73 0.09 -9.04
CA TRP A 93 0.32 -0.67 -8.38
C TRP A 93 0.93 -1.72 -9.28
N TRP A 94 0.11 -2.54 -9.93
CA TRP A 94 0.63 -3.54 -10.86
C TRP A 94 1.26 -2.91 -12.10
N ALA A 95 0.70 -1.82 -12.61
CA ALA A 95 1.29 -1.07 -13.72
C ALA A 95 2.69 -0.55 -13.35
N ALA A 96 2.85 0.07 -12.18
CA ALA A 96 4.13 0.59 -11.70
C ALA A 96 5.13 -0.54 -11.36
N ARG A 97 4.70 -1.62 -10.69
CA ARG A 97 5.56 -2.78 -10.39
C ARG A 97 6.16 -3.39 -11.66
N ASN A 98 5.36 -3.52 -12.72
CA ASN A 98 5.83 -4.03 -14.00
C ASN A 98 6.82 -3.09 -14.69
N ARG A 99 6.69 -1.77 -14.53
CA ARG A 99 7.62 -0.78 -15.10
C ARG A 99 8.95 -0.72 -14.37
N VAL A 100 8.93 -0.77 -13.04
CA VAL A 100 10.14 -0.69 -12.20
C VAL A 100 10.93 -2.01 -12.23
N SER A 101 10.28 -3.12 -12.60
CA SER A 101 10.92 -4.45 -12.70
C SER A 101 11.34 -4.83 -14.12
N ALA A 102 11.06 -3.97 -15.11
CA ALA A 102 11.46 -4.13 -16.51
C ALA A 102 12.80 -3.45 -16.78
#